data_AF-A0A959GYY4-F1
#
_entry.id   AF-A0A959GYY4-F1
#
_cell.length_a   1.000
_cell.length_b   1.000
_cell.length_c   1.000
_cell.angle_alpha   90.00
_cell.angle_beta   90.00
_cell.angle_gamma   90.00
#
_symmetry.space_group_name_H-M   'P 1'
#
loop_
_entity.id
_entity.type
_entity.pdbx_description
1 polymer ?
#
loop_
_entity_poly.entity_id
_entity_poly.type
_entity_poly.pdbx_seq_one_letter_code
_entity_poly.pdbx_strand_id
1 'polypeptide(L)'
;PAADKAAMRLSEPLPINGNVTTHSAPVAYEKVLELGGAALKRDALDERIVQNVQSGGYSFDGSKGSTKGIIDSQADVGGWPELNALAAPEDASGDGMPDTWKTARKLDPGAFEANGRDLSTAYDNIEVYLNSLVEDIVARQK
;
A
#
# COMPACT_ATOMS: atom_id res chain seq x y z
N PRO A 1 21.22 7.28 -31.62
CA PRO A 1 21.00 6.31 -30.52
C PRO A 1 21.92 6.52 -29.30
N ALA A 2 23.25 6.59 -29.47
CA ALA A 2 24.18 6.84 -28.36
C ALA A 2 24.25 8.33 -27.95
N ALA A 3 24.22 9.24 -28.94
CA ALA A 3 24.15 10.68 -28.70
C ALA A 3 22.86 11.08 -27.96
N ASP A 4 21.74 10.45 -28.29
CA ASP A 4 20.45 10.73 -27.64
C ASP A 4 20.43 10.29 -26.16
N LYS A 5 21.02 9.12 -25.85
CA LYS A 5 21.19 8.66 -24.46
C LYS A 5 22.08 9.60 -23.63
N ALA A 6 23.16 10.11 -24.23
CA ALA A 6 24.04 11.07 -23.57
C ALA A 6 23.32 12.40 -23.30
N ALA A 7 22.48 12.86 -24.23
CA ALA A 7 21.68 14.06 -24.08
C ALA A 7 20.54 13.92 -23.03
N MET A 8 20.01 12.72 -22.82
CA MET A 8 18.97 12.45 -21.81
C MET A 8 19.52 12.25 -20.39
N ARG A 9 20.84 12.08 -20.22
CA ARG A 9 21.46 11.87 -18.92
C ARG A 9 21.63 13.21 -18.20
N LEU A 10 20.90 13.39 -17.10
CA LEU A 10 21.17 14.49 -16.19
C LEU A 10 22.51 14.28 -15.48
N SER A 11 23.33 15.32 -15.43
CA SER A 11 24.60 15.31 -14.68
C SER A 11 24.37 15.39 -13.17
N GLU A 12 23.27 16.02 -12.77
CA GLU A 12 22.86 16.19 -11.38
C GLU A 12 21.40 15.73 -11.19
N PRO A 13 21.04 15.20 -10.01
CA PRO A 13 19.66 14.87 -9.69
C PRO A 13 18.74 16.10 -9.79
N LEU A 14 17.48 15.88 -10.20
CA LEU A 14 16.49 16.94 -10.13
C LEU A 14 16.28 17.36 -8.66
N PRO A 15 16.24 18.67 -8.37
CA PRO A 15 16.04 19.13 -7.00
C PRO A 15 14.63 18.74 -6.55
N ILE A 16 14.57 17.92 -5.51
CA ILE A 16 13.31 17.52 -4.87
C ILE A 16 12.73 18.63 -3.99
N ASN A 17 13.44 19.74 -3.77
CA ASN A 17 12.97 20.87 -2.95
C ASN A 17 12.49 20.46 -1.55
N GLY A 18 13.04 19.38 -0.98
CA GLY A 18 12.63 18.85 0.32
C GLY A 18 11.17 18.38 0.40
N ASN A 19 10.51 18.13 -0.75
CA ASN A 19 9.10 17.75 -0.80
C ASN A 19 8.85 16.24 -0.58
N VAL A 20 9.92 15.46 -0.47
CA VAL A 20 9.87 14.02 -0.19
C VAL A 20 10.90 13.67 0.86
N THR A 21 10.58 12.66 1.67
CA THR A 21 11.55 12.02 2.55
C THR A 21 12.41 11.07 1.73
N THR A 22 13.73 11.18 1.85
CA THR A 22 14.67 10.27 1.18
C THR A 22 15.37 9.39 2.19
N HIS A 23 15.59 8.13 1.83
CA HIS A 23 16.39 7.19 2.63
C HIS A 23 17.62 6.73 1.84
N SER A 24 18.64 6.26 2.56
CA SER A 24 19.74 5.53 1.92
C SER A 24 19.22 4.23 1.29
N ALA A 25 19.91 3.70 0.28
CA ALA A 25 19.47 2.48 -0.40
C ALA A 25 19.21 1.29 0.55
N PRO A 26 20.05 1.01 1.56
CA PRO A 26 19.77 -0.07 2.52
C PRO A 26 18.52 0.18 3.38
N VAL A 27 18.29 1.43 3.81
CA VAL A 27 17.11 1.77 4.61
C VAL A 27 15.83 1.72 3.77
N ALA A 28 15.91 2.19 2.52
CA ALA A 28 14.80 2.11 1.59
C ALA A 28 14.42 0.65 1.30
N TYR A 29 15.40 -0.24 1.16
CA TYR A 29 15.18 -1.68 0.97
C TYR A 29 14.37 -2.28 2.11
N GLU A 30 14.80 -2.10 3.37
CA GLU A 30 14.08 -2.63 4.54
C GLU A 30 12.66 -2.04 4.65
N LYS A 31 12.52 -0.71 4.48
CA LYS A 31 11.21 -0.04 4.53
C LYS A 31 10.26 -0.54 3.45
N VAL A 32 10.74 -0.77 2.22
CA VAL A 32 9.89 -1.31 1.14
C VAL A 32 9.46 -2.74 1.46
N LEU A 33 10.38 -3.56 1.97
CA LEU A 33 10.07 -4.92 2.40
C LEU A 33 9.10 -4.97 3.57
N GLU A 34 9.05 -3.97 4.44
CA GLU A 34 8.15 -3.94 5.60
C GLU A 34 6.81 -3.23 5.31
N LEU A 35 6.84 -2.10 4.59
CA LEU A 35 5.74 -1.13 4.52
C LEU A 35 5.22 -0.88 3.11
N GLY A 36 5.81 -1.49 2.08
CA GLY A 36 5.35 -1.36 0.70
C GLY A 36 4.05 -2.12 0.43
N GLY A 37 3.19 -1.56 -0.42
CA GLY A 37 1.95 -2.20 -0.86
C GLY A 37 0.86 -2.24 0.22
N ALA A 38 0.05 -3.30 0.22
CA ALA A 38 -1.04 -3.52 1.18
C ALA A 38 -0.53 -4.00 2.56
N ALA A 39 0.40 -3.24 3.16
CA ALA A 39 1.14 -3.65 4.35
C ALA A 39 0.32 -3.70 5.65
N LEU A 40 -0.94 -3.24 5.65
CA LEU A 40 -1.83 -3.36 6.80
C LEU A 40 -2.13 -4.82 7.15
N LYS A 41 -2.29 -5.66 6.13
CA LYS A 41 -2.45 -7.11 6.30
C LYS A 41 -1.96 -7.81 5.05
N ARG A 42 -0.78 -8.41 5.16
CA ARG A 42 -0.20 -9.19 4.07
C ARG A 42 -0.91 -10.52 3.92
N ASP A 43 -1.05 -10.94 2.67
CA ASP A 43 -1.45 -12.30 2.35
C ASP A 43 -0.23 -13.18 2.02
N ALA A 44 -0.49 -14.45 1.69
CA ALA A 44 0.55 -15.40 1.35
C ALA A 44 1.34 -15.03 0.08
N LEU A 45 0.75 -14.26 -0.84
CA LEU A 45 1.43 -13.79 -2.05
C LEU A 45 2.40 -12.65 -1.69
N ASP A 46 1.97 -11.69 -0.87
CA ASP A 46 2.83 -10.62 -0.37
C ASP A 46 4.05 -11.19 0.37
N GLU A 47 3.81 -12.14 1.28
CA GLU A 47 4.88 -12.81 2.05
C GLU A 47 5.87 -13.53 1.12
N ARG A 48 5.36 -14.26 0.12
CA ARG A 48 6.22 -14.94 -0.86
C ARG A 48 7.07 -13.94 -1.64
N ILE A 49 6.50 -12.82 -2.07
CA ILE A 49 7.23 -11.80 -2.83
C ILE A 49 8.34 -11.20 -1.97
N VAL A 50 8.04 -10.86 -0.71
CA VAL A 50 9.04 -10.36 0.26
C VAL A 50 10.17 -11.38 0.46
N GLN A 51 9.85 -12.65 0.63
CA GLN A 51 10.84 -13.73 0.78
C GLN A 51 11.72 -13.91 -0.46
N ASN A 52 11.14 -13.81 -1.67
CA ASN A 52 11.90 -13.89 -2.92
C ASN A 52 12.88 -12.72 -3.05
N VAL A 53 12.46 -11.52 -2.68
CA VAL A 53 13.34 -10.35 -2.69
C VAL A 53 14.44 -10.46 -1.64
N GLN A 54 14.14 -10.97 -0.44
CA GLN A 54 15.13 -11.19 0.63
C GLN A 54 16.16 -12.26 0.26
N SER A 55 15.72 -13.35 -0.37
CA SER A 55 16.60 -14.44 -0.81
C SER A 55 17.33 -14.17 -2.12
N GLY A 56 16.93 -13.13 -2.87
CA GLY A 56 17.40 -12.88 -4.24
C GLY A 56 16.99 -13.97 -5.22
N GLY A 57 15.89 -14.66 -4.93
CA GLY A 57 15.44 -15.87 -5.63
C GLY A 57 14.03 -15.76 -6.20
N TYR A 58 13.46 -16.92 -6.50
CA TYR A 58 12.09 -17.08 -6.98
C TYR A 58 11.51 -18.41 -6.50
N SER A 59 10.20 -18.51 -6.44
CA SER A 59 9.52 -19.69 -5.88
C SER A 59 9.01 -20.68 -6.93
N PHE A 60 8.71 -20.22 -8.15
CA PHE A 60 8.03 -21.04 -9.18
C PHE A 60 8.54 -20.70 -10.59
N ASP A 61 8.52 -21.69 -11.48
CA ASP A 61 8.64 -21.50 -12.93
C ASP A 61 7.25 -21.52 -13.56
N GLY A 62 7.14 -21.02 -14.79
CA GLY A 62 5.88 -20.99 -15.53
C GLY A 62 5.55 -22.32 -16.17
N SER A 63 4.27 -22.70 -16.17
CA SER A 63 3.80 -23.99 -16.70
C SER A 63 3.94 -24.15 -18.22
N LYS A 64 4.25 -23.08 -18.96
CA LYS A 64 4.39 -23.07 -20.41
C LYS A 64 5.82 -22.75 -20.86
N GLY A 65 6.80 -22.94 -19.97
CA GLY A 65 8.22 -22.85 -20.27
C GLY A 65 8.89 -21.54 -19.87
N SER A 66 8.16 -20.61 -19.24
CA SER A 66 8.79 -19.48 -18.56
C SER A 66 9.60 -19.96 -17.35
N THR A 67 10.70 -19.29 -17.05
CA THR A 67 11.61 -19.68 -15.94
C THR A 67 11.98 -18.47 -15.09
N LYS A 68 12.68 -18.71 -13.97
CA LYS A 68 13.24 -17.68 -13.09
C LYS A 68 12.18 -16.77 -12.46
N GLY A 69 11.07 -17.36 -12.02
CA GLY A 69 10.00 -16.62 -11.35
C GLY A 69 8.95 -16.01 -12.28
N ILE A 70 9.12 -16.13 -13.60
CA ILE A 70 8.12 -15.68 -14.56
C ILE A 70 7.04 -16.75 -14.66
N ILE A 71 5.81 -16.39 -14.29
CA ILE A 71 4.64 -17.27 -14.33
C ILE A 71 3.91 -17.13 -15.67
N ASP A 72 3.35 -18.23 -16.17
CA ASP A 72 2.52 -18.26 -17.39
C ASP A 72 1.02 -18.29 -17.06
N SER A 73 0.68 -18.64 -15.83
CA SER A 73 -0.67 -18.61 -15.27
C SER A 73 -0.62 -18.34 -13.77
N GLN A 74 -1.70 -17.75 -13.25
CA GLN A 74 -1.97 -17.73 -11.81
C GLN A 74 -1.96 -19.13 -11.19
N ALA A 75 -2.28 -20.19 -11.95
CA ALA A 75 -2.24 -21.56 -11.45
C ALA A 75 -0.82 -22.02 -11.07
N ASP A 76 0.22 -21.45 -11.68
CA ASP A 76 1.63 -21.78 -11.40
C ASP A 76 2.03 -21.41 -9.97
N VAL A 77 1.25 -20.54 -9.34
CA VAL A 77 1.46 -19.98 -8.01
C VAL A 77 0.35 -20.32 -7.03
N GLY A 78 -0.48 -21.31 -7.35
CA GLY A 78 -1.59 -21.76 -6.50
C GLY A 78 -2.95 -21.10 -6.79
N GLY A 79 -3.03 -20.23 -7.79
CA GLY A 79 -4.27 -19.57 -8.20
C GLY A 79 -4.54 -18.26 -7.46
N TRP A 80 -5.78 -17.79 -7.56
CA TRP A 80 -6.24 -16.63 -6.81
C TRP A 80 -6.53 -17.03 -5.36
N PRO A 81 -6.03 -16.27 -4.37
CA PRO A 81 -6.33 -16.57 -2.97
C PRO A 81 -7.82 -16.39 -2.69
N GLU A 82 -8.33 -17.18 -1.76
CA GLU A 82 -9.67 -16.97 -1.21
C GLU A 82 -9.62 -15.79 -0.23
N LEU A 83 -10.39 -14.73 -0.54
CA LEU A 83 -10.44 -13.53 0.28
C LEU A 83 -11.50 -13.70 1.37
N ASN A 84 -11.03 -13.98 2.59
CA ASN A 84 -11.89 -14.07 3.76
C ASN A 84 -12.15 -12.68 4.34
N ALA A 85 -13.41 -12.25 4.31
CA ALA A 85 -13.83 -11.04 5.00
C ALA A 85 -14.04 -11.32 6.49
N LEU A 86 -13.60 -10.38 7.32
CA LEU A 86 -14.03 -10.33 8.72
C LEU A 86 -15.44 -9.72 8.80
N ALA A 87 -16.11 -9.91 9.93
CA ALA A 87 -17.35 -9.19 10.19
C ALA A 87 -17.09 -7.68 10.09
N ALA A 88 -17.89 -7.00 9.26
CA ALA A 88 -17.80 -5.56 9.14
C ALA A 88 -18.19 -4.90 10.48
N PRO A 89 -17.49 -3.84 10.91
CA PRO A 89 -17.95 -3.01 12.02
C PRO A 89 -19.35 -2.46 11.74
N GLU A 90 -20.08 -2.15 12.82
CA GLU A 90 -21.38 -1.48 12.71
C GLU A 90 -21.21 -0.06 12.12
N ASP A 91 -22.04 0.25 11.13
CA ASP A 91 -22.17 1.55 10.46
C ASP A 91 -23.66 1.78 10.22
N ALA A 92 -24.33 2.41 11.18
CA ALA A 92 -25.78 2.61 11.15
C ALA A 92 -26.21 3.52 9.99
N SER A 93 -25.35 4.45 9.60
CA SER A 93 -25.59 5.40 8.50
C SER A 93 -25.32 4.84 7.11
N GLY A 94 -24.53 3.76 7.00
CA GLY A 94 -24.07 3.21 5.73
C GLY A 94 -23.14 4.15 4.95
N ASP A 95 -22.44 5.05 5.64
CA ASP A 95 -21.57 6.08 5.03
C ASP A 95 -20.11 5.63 4.87
N GLY A 96 -19.78 4.42 5.34
CA GLY A 96 -18.46 3.79 5.26
C GLY A 96 -17.57 4.04 6.47
N MET A 97 -18.03 4.76 7.50
CA MET A 97 -17.30 5.02 8.73
C MET A 97 -17.95 4.28 9.92
N PRO A 98 -17.21 3.46 10.68
CA PRO A 98 -17.77 2.73 11.82
C PRO A 98 -18.34 3.64 12.93
N ASP A 99 -19.45 3.24 13.53
CA ASP A 99 -20.14 3.99 14.59
C ASP A 99 -19.22 4.29 15.78
N THR A 100 -18.37 3.34 16.15
CA THR A 100 -17.40 3.49 17.25
C THR A 100 -16.33 4.53 16.91
N TRP A 101 -15.89 4.59 15.66
CA TRP A 101 -14.94 5.59 15.17
C TRP A 101 -15.58 6.98 15.11
N LYS A 102 -16.81 7.08 14.59
CA LYS A 102 -17.59 8.33 14.53
C LYS A 102 -17.79 8.92 15.93
N THR A 103 -18.23 8.09 16.88
CA THR A 103 -18.41 8.49 18.28
C THR A 103 -17.11 9.04 18.89
N ALA A 104 -15.97 8.36 18.66
CA ALA A 104 -14.66 8.82 19.15
C ALA A 104 -14.23 10.17 18.55
N ARG A 105 -14.76 10.53 17.37
CA ARG A 105 -14.51 11.80 16.67
C ARG A 105 -15.65 12.82 16.80
N LYS A 106 -16.63 12.56 17.67
CA LYS A 106 -17.79 13.43 17.94
C LYS A 106 -18.69 13.66 16.72
N LEU A 107 -18.72 12.70 15.81
CA LEU A 107 -19.69 12.62 14.70
C LEU A 107 -20.95 11.87 15.17
N ASP A 108 -22.06 12.01 14.45
CA ASP A 108 -23.31 11.29 14.72
C ASP A 108 -23.32 9.94 13.98
N PRO A 109 -23.30 8.78 14.68
CA PRO A 109 -23.33 7.46 14.06
C PRO A 109 -24.51 7.25 13.11
N GLY A 110 -25.66 7.88 13.36
CA GLY A 110 -26.87 7.73 12.54
C GLY A 110 -26.95 8.66 11.32
N ALA A 111 -26.08 9.66 11.22
CA ALA A 111 -26.10 10.65 10.15
C ALA A 111 -25.08 10.31 9.06
N PHE A 112 -25.43 10.51 7.79
CA PHE A 112 -24.47 10.40 6.70
C PHE A 112 -23.53 11.62 6.71
N GLU A 113 -22.28 11.44 7.13
CA GLU A 113 -21.32 12.53 7.31
C GLU A 113 -19.98 12.31 6.58
N ALA A 114 -19.92 11.31 5.70
CA ALA A 114 -18.71 10.95 4.94
C ALA A 114 -18.09 12.12 4.15
N ASN A 115 -18.92 13.00 3.58
CA ASN A 115 -18.51 14.18 2.81
C ASN A 115 -18.36 15.47 3.67
N GLY A 116 -18.53 15.37 4.99
CA GLY A 116 -18.28 16.48 5.91
C GLY A 116 -16.79 16.81 6.02
N ARG A 117 -16.45 18.01 6.49
CA ARG A 117 -15.06 18.49 6.65
C ARG A 117 -14.76 18.99 8.06
N ASP A 118 -15.51 18.50 9.02
CA ASP A 118 -15.43 18.96 10.41
C ASP A 118 -14.19 18.39 11.12
N LEU A 119 -13.60 17.31 10.58
CA LEU A 119 -12.39 16.68 11.11
C LEU A 119 -11.09 17.19 10.46
N SER A 120 -11.17 17.87 9.31
CA SER A 120 -10.00 18.34 8.56
C SER A 120 -10.36 19.50 7.64
N THR A 121 -9.48 20.50 7.54
CA THR A 121 -9.66 21.62 6.62
C THR A 121 -9.38 21.26 5.16
N ALA A 122 -8.80 20.08 4.88
CA ALA A 122 -8.34 19.67 3.55
C ALA A 122 -8.96 18.37 3.04
N TYR A 123 -9.54 17.56 3.93
CA TYR A 123 -9.99 16.20 3.63
C TYR A 123 -11.40 16.00 4.15
N ASP A 124 -12.18 15.19 3.43
CA ASP A 124 -13.51 14.78 3.87
C ASP A 124 -13.39 13.78 5.04
N ASN A 125 -14.42 13.66 5.88
CA ASN A 125 -14.41 12.81 7.07
C ASN A 125 -14.07 11.34 6.73
N ILE A 126 -14.55 10.84 5.58
CA ILE A 126 -14.22 9.50 5.09
C ILE A 126 -12.73 9.34 4.77
N GLU A 127 -12.08 10.36 4.24
CA GLU A 127 -10.64 10.33 3.93
C GLU A 127 -9.82 10.34 5.22
N VAL A 128 -10.28 11.08 6.24
CA VAL A 128 -9.68 11.06 7.59
C VAL A 128 -9.81 9.68 8.22
N TYR A 129 -10.96 9.01 8.06
CA TYR A 129 -11.16 7.63 8.51
C TYR A 129 -10.21 6.67 7.81
N LEU A 130 -10.16 6.68 6.47
CA LEU A 130 -9.29 5.80 5.69
C LEU A 130 -7.82 5.97 6.06
N ASN A 131 -7.37 7.22 6.26
CA ASN A 131 -6.02 7.48 6.73
C ASN A 131 -5.77 6.93 8.13
N SER A 132 -6.75 7.03 9.05
CA SER A 132 -6.61 6.51 10.42
C SER A 132 -6.41 4.99 10.47
N LEU A 133 -6.86 4.24 9.46
CA LEU A 133 -6.63 2.79 9.37
C LEU A 133 -5.17 2.42 9.14
N VAL A 134 -4.37 3.34 8.60
CA VAL A 134 -2.97 3.10 8.20
C VAL A 134 -2.01 4.13 8.77
N GLU A 135 -2.44 4.94 9.74
CA GLU A 135 -1.66 6.06 10.29
C GLU A 135 -0.28 5.60 10.79
N ASP A 136 -0.22 4.48 11.51
CA ASP A 136 1.03 3.89 11.99
C ASP A 136 1.97 3.41 10.86
N ILE A 137 1.41 3.00 9.71
CA ILE A 137 2.21 2.62 8.53
C ILE A 137 2.81 3.88 7.92
N VAL A 138 2.00 4.91 7.71
CA VAL A 138 2.42 6.19 7.13
C VAL A 138 3.48 6.87 8.02
N ALA A 139 3.33 6.80 9.33
CA ALA A 139 4.31 7.33 10.28
C ALA A 139 5.67 6.62 10.16
N ARG A 140 5.67 5.29 10.06
CA ARG A 140 6.89 4.48 9.92
C ARG A 140 7.56 4.56 8.55
N GLN A 141 6.85 5.05 7.52
CA GLN A 141 7.44 5.25 6.19
C GLN A 141 8.41 6.44 6.15
N LYS A 142 8.26 7.43 7.04
CA LYS A 142 9.20 8.55 7.18
C LYS A 142 10.54 8.09 7.77
#